data_AF-A0A2P2CJX0-F1
#
_entry.id   AF-A0A2P2CJX0-F1
#
_cell.length_a   1.000
_cell.length_b   1.000
_cell.length_c   1.000
_cell.angle_alpha   90.00
_cell.angle_beta   90.00
_cell.angle_gamma   90.00
#
_symmetry.space_group_name_H-M   'P 1'
#
loop_
_entity.id
_entity.type
_entity.pdbx_description
1 polymer ?
#
loop_
_entity_poly.entity_id
_entity_poly.type
_entity_poly.pdbx_seq_one_letter_code
_entity_poly.pdbx_strand_id
1 'polypeptide(L)'
;MARQRTQRTAAVFQDPRGEDRSLRVTWHQESLLVVLSLWRDNVCAGTFRLAADEVPDLIEMLRTGLDQSYDAARERVTRADEAG
;
A
#
# COMPACT_ATOMS: atom_id res chain seq x y z
N MET A 1 3.26 -5.23 36.29
CA MET A 1 2.55 -4.49 35.22
C MET A 1 3.38 -4.57 33.94
N ALA A 2 3.23 -5.64 33.16
CA ALA A 2 3.99 -5.81 31.91
C ALA A 2 3.49 -4.76 30.91
N ARG A 3 4.35 -3.81 30.54
CA ARG A 3 4.14 -2.92 29.39
C ARG A 3 4.03 -3.79 28.16
N GLN A 4 2.81 -4.11 27.75
CA GLN A 4 2.54 -4.70 26.45
C GLN A 4 3.10 -3.71 25.41
N ARG A 5 4.24 -4.04 24.81
CA ARG A 5 4.65 -3.41 23.55
C ARG A 5 3.63 -3.88 22.52
N THR A 6 2.46 -3.23 22.49
CA THR A 6 1.52 -3.39 21.39
C THR A 6 2.31 -3.04 20.13
N GLN A 7 2.62 -4.05 19.33
CA GLN A 7 3.34 -3.85 18.08
C GLN A 7 2.42 -2.99 17.21
N ARG A 8 2.78 -1.72 17.02
CA ARG A 8 2.02 -0.83 16.14
C ARG A 8 2.26 -1.33 14.72
N THR A 9 1.24 -1.92 14.10
CA THR A 9 1.31 -2.32 12.70
C THR A 9 1.44 -1.06 11.85
N ALA A 10 2.60 -0.85 11.26
CA ALA A 10 2.88 0.26 10.37
C ALA A 10 3.84 -0.15 9.26
N ALA A 11 3.71 0.48 8.11
CA ALA A 11 4.57 0.29 6.96
C ALA A 11 4.85 1.63 6.27
N VAL A 12 5.99 1.71 5.60
CA VAL A 12 6.38 2.86 4.78
C VAL A 12 6.72 2.37 3.39
N PHE A 13 6.10 2.98 2.38
CA PHE A 13 6.32 2.69 0.97
C PHE A 13 6.93 3.93 0.30
N GLN A 14 7.99 3.74 -0.47
CA GLN A 14 8.64 4.83 -1.21
C GLN A 14 7.88 5.11 -2.51
N ASP A 15 7.71 6.39 -2.83
CA ASP A 15 7.16 6.80 -4.13
C ASP A 15 8.25 6.67 -5.20
N PRO A 16 8.03 5.91 -6.30
CA PRO A 16 8.98 5.78 -7.40
C PRO A 16 9.37 7.11 -8.07
N ARG A 17 8.58 8.17 -7.90
CA ARG A 17 8.88 9.52 -8.40
C ARG A 17 10.04 10.18 -7.65
N GLY A 18 10.57 9.59 -6.58
CA GLY A 18 11.70 10.13 -5.81
C GLY A 18 11.34 11.38 -5.00
N GLU A 19 12.35 12.19 -4.66
CA GLU A 19 12.24 13.41 -3.83
C GLU A 19 11.73 13.15 -2.40
N ASP A 20 12.22 12.10 -1.74
CA ASP A 20 11.85 11.71 -0.37
C ASP A 20 10.33 11.61 -0.15
N ARG A 21 9.61 11.25 -1.21
CA ARG A 21 8.17 11.01 -1.19
C ARG A 21 7.88 9.62 -0.67
N SER A 22 6.98 9.53 0.29
CA SER A 22 6.59 8.24 0.86
C SER A 22 5.12 8.19 1.27
N LEU A 23 4.54 6.99 1.21
CA LEU A 23 3.26 6.66 1.81
C LEU A 23 3.53 5.96 3.14
N ARG A 24 3.02 6.50 4.24
CA ARG A 24 3.06 5.86 5.56
C ARG A 24 1.67 5.33 5.90
N VAL A 25 1.60 4.05 6.25
CA VAL A 25 0.38 3.36 6.65
C VAL A 25 0.50 2.99 8.13
N THR A 26 -0.47 3.38 8.94
CA THR A 26 -0.46 3.13 10.39
C THR A 26 -1.83 2.64 10.86
N TRP A 27 -1.85 1.56 11.65
CA TRP A 27 -3.05 1.06 12.30
C TRP A 27 -3.32 1.78 13.63
N HIS A 28 -4.59 2.16 13.83
CA HIS A 28 -5.11 2.73 15.07
C HIS A 28 -6.23 1.82 15.61
N GLN A 29 -5.84 0.78 16.36
CA GLN A 29 -6.76 -0.26 16.85
C GLN A 29 -7.93 0.30 17.66
N GLU A 30 -7.66 1.22 18.58
CA GLU A 30 -8.68 1.86 19.44
C GLU A 30 -9.74 2.63 18.66
N SER A 31 -9.40 3.11 17.46
CA SER A 31 -10.30 3.90 16.62
C SER A 31 -10.88 3.11 15.45
N LEU A 32 -10.47 1.83 15.27
CA LEU A 32 -10.81 1.01 14.10
C LEU A 32 -10.51 1.73 12.77
N LEU A 33 -9.36 2.39 12.69
CA LEU A 33 -8.92 3.14 11.52
C LEU A 33 -7.54 2.68 11.05
N VAL A 34 -7.36 2.72 9.73
CA VAL A 34 -6.06 2.71 9.07
C VAL A 34 -5.79 4.09 8.50
N VAL A 35 -4.70 4.71 8.90
CA VAL A 35 -4.30 6.03 8.42
C VAL A 35 -3.25 5.87 7.34
N LEU A 36 -3.57 6.38 6.14
CA LEU A 36 -2.68 6.47 5.00
C LEU A 36 -2.27 7.93 4.85
N SER A 37 -0.97 8.22 4.93
CA SER A 37 -0.46 9.59 4.86
C SER A 37 0.66 9.73 3.84
N LEU A 38 0.56 10.75 3.00
CA LEU A 38 1.56 11.10 2.00
C LEU A 38 2.53 12.10 2.61
N TRP A 39 3.82 11.80 2.50
CA TRP A 39 4.91 12.62 3.03
C TRP A 39 5.82 13.04 1.90
N ARG A 40 6.38 14.25 2.02
CA ARG A 40 7.52 14.73 1.24
C ARG A 40 8.54 15.29 2.23
N ASP A 41 9.76 14.79 2.16
CA ASP A 41 10.77 15.04 3.18
C ASP A 41 10.21 14.67 4.58
N ASN A 42 10.06 15.66 5.46
CA ASN A 42 9.49 15.51 6.79
C ASN A 42 8.14 16.22 6.96
N VAL A 43 7.46 16.56 5.86
CA VAL A 43 6.17 17.25 5.86
C VAL A 43 5.08 16.29 5.38
N CYS A 44 4.01 16.17 6.18
CA CYS A 44 2.80 15.46 5.77
C CYS A 44 2.01 16.33 4.78
N ALA A 45 1.94 15.88 3.53
CA ALA A 45 1.28 16.58 2.42
C ALA A 45 -0.22 16.22 2.32
N GLY A 46 -0.63 15.08 2.89
CA GLY A 46 -2.02 14.65 2.87
C GLY A 46 -2.26 13.42 3.75
N THR A 47 -3.48 13.27 4.24
CA THR A 47 -3.89 12.14 5.07
C THR A 47 -5.27 11.66 4.67
N PHE A 48 -5.43 10.35 4.61
CA PHE A 48 -6.68 9.64 4.39
C PHE A 48 -6.91 8.66 5.54
N ARG A 49 -8.14 8.58 6.04
CA ARG A 49 -8.55 7.64 7.09
C ARG A 49 -9.47 6.62 6.43
N LEU A 50 -9.03 5.37 6.41
CA LEU A 50 -9.82 4.23 5.95
C LEU A 50 -10.40 3.52 7.17
N ALA A 51 -11.67 3.14 7.12
CA ALA A 51 -12.26 2.33 8.17
C ALA A 51 -11.68 0.90 8.13
N ALA A 52 -11.51 0.27 9.29
CA ALA A 52 -10.88 -1.05 9.38
C ALA A 52 -11.67 -2.15 8.63
N ASP A 53 -12.98 -1.99 8.51
CA ASP A 53 -13.89 -2.87 7.77
C ASP A 53 -13.83 -2.68 6.25
N GLU A 54 -13.33 -1.55 5.76
CA GLU A 54 -13.08 -1.29 4.32
C GLU A 54 -11.69 -1.77 3.86
N VAL A 55 -10.82 -2.18 4.80
CA VAL A 55 -9.48 -2.69 4.48
C VAL A 55 -9.52 -3.93 3.56
N PRO A 56 -10.41 -4.92 3.74
CA PRO A 56 -10.54 -6.05 2.82
C PRO A 56 -10.81 -5.62 1.39
N ASP A 57 -11.69 -4.63 1.17
CA ASP A 57 -12.02 -4.12 -0.17
C ASP A 57 -10.80 -3.45 -0.83
N LEU A 58 -10.03 -2.68 -0.05
CA LEU A 58 -8.76 -2.11 -0.53
C LEU A 58 -7.76 -3.21 -0.93
N ILE A 59 -7.64 -4.27 -0.12
CA ILE A 59 -6.75 -5.39 -0.41
C ILE A 59 -7.17 -6.11 -1.68
N GLU A 60 -8.47 -6.36 -1.85
CA GLU A 60 -9.01 -7.00 -3.05
C GLU A 60 -8.70 -6.16 -4.29
N MET A 61 -8.95 -4.85 -4.25
CA MET A 61 -8.62 -3.94 -5.36
C MET A 61 -7.13 -4.00 -5.73
N LEU A 62 -6.23 -3.95 -4.74
CA LEU A 62 -4.79 -4.02 -4.97
C LEU A 62 -4.37 -5.37 -5.58
N ARG A 63 -4.95 -6.48 -5.08
CA ARG A 63 -4.68 -7.83 -5.60
C ARG A 63 -5.16 -7.96 -7.05
N THR A 64 -6.38 -7.53 -7.35
CA THR A 64 -6.93 -7.58 -8.71
C THR A 64 -6.05 -6.82 -9.69
N GLY A 65 -5.57 -5.64 -9.33
CA GLY A 65 -4.64 -4.87 -10.18
C GLY A 65 -3.29 -5.56 -10.39
N LEU A 66 -2.78 -6.26 -9.37
CA LEU A 66 -1.55 -7.06 -9.47
C LEU A 66 -1.73 -8.24 -10.43
N ASP A 67 -2.82 -9.01 -10.28
CA ASP A 67 -3.11 -10.17 -11.11
C ASP A 67 -3.24 -9.75 -12.60
N GLN A 68 -3.99 -8.68 -12.88
CA GLN A 68 -4.12 -8.11 -14.24
C GLN A 68 -2.78 -7.68 -14.84
N SER A 69 -1.91 -7.07 -14.03
CA SER A 69 -0.58 -6.63 -14.47
C SER A 69 0.32 -7.82 -14.84
N TYR A 70 0.19 -8.94 -14.11
CA TYR A 70 0.95 -10.15 -14.37
C TYR A 70 0.47 -10.85 -15.64
N ASP A 71 -0.84 -10.97 -15.84
CA ASP A 71 -1.41 -11.53 -17.07
C ASP A 71 -0.98 -10.73 -18.31
N ALA A 72 -1.07 -9.40 -18.24
CA ALA A 72 -0.60 -8.53 -19.32
C ALA A 72 0.91 -8.67 -19.59
N ALA A 73 1.72 -8.98 -18.59
CA ALA A 73 3.14 -9.25 -18.76
C ALA A 73 3.40 -10.59 -19.44
N ARG A 74 2.67 -11.64 -19.04
CA ARG A 74 2.79 -12.98 -19.62
C ARG A 74 2.40 -13.00 -21.10
N GLU A 75 1.30 -12.36 -21.46
CA GLU A 75 0.86 -12.26 -22.87
C GLU A 75 1.89 -11.59 -23.78
N ARG A 76 2.61 -10.57 -23.26
CA ARG A 76 3.68 -9.91 -24.01
C ARG A 76 4.85 -10.84 -24.30
N VAL A 77 5.22 -11.70 -23.35
CA VAL A 77 6.28 -12.69 -23.52
C VAL A 77 5.87 -13.74 -24.55
N THR A 78 4.69 -14.34 -24.40
CA THR A 78 4.20 -15.34 -25.37
C THR A 78 4.12 -14.78 -26.79
N ARG A 79 3.67 -13.54 -26.97
CA ARG A 79 3.66 -12.90 -28.30
C ARG A 79 5.07 -12.70 -28.88
N ALA A 80 6.06 -12.39 -28.04
CA ALA A 80 7.43 -12.21 -28.49
C ALA A 80 8.07 -13.54 -28.90
N ASP A 81 7.75 -14.63 -28.19
CA ASP A 81 8.22 -15.98 -28.51
C ASP A 81 7.61 -16.49 -29.83
N GLU A 82 6.33 -16.22 -30.09
CA GLU A 82 5.64 -16.65 -31.33
C GLU A 82 6.03 -15.81 -32.57
N ALA A 83 6.66 -14.65 -32.38
CA ALA A 83 7.06 -13.73 -33.45
C ALA A 83 8.54 -13.89 -33.87
N GLY A 84 9.31 -14.74 -33.19
CA GLY A 84 10.72 -15.05 -33.48
C GLY A 84 10.89 -16.39 -34.18
#